data_AF-A0A6P0MJ55-F1
#
_entry.id   AF-A0A6P0MJ55-F1
#
_cell.length_a   1.000
_cell.length_b   1.000
_cell.length_c   1.000
_cell.angle_alpha   90.00
_cell.angle_beta   90.00
_cell.angle_gamma   90.00
#
_symmetry.space_group_name_H-M   'P 1'
#
loop_
_entity.id
_entity.type
_entity.pdbx_description
1 polymer ?
#
loop_
_entity_poly.entity_id
_entity_poly.type
_entity_poly.pdbx_seq_one_letter_code
_entity_poly.pdbx_strand_id
1 'polypeptide(L)'
;MGTLLPNQRNYHYLIEAERTGIDKPILAALYQAHASPTLTNGETGLGISPANRIPLEEVDTFPAQVEYCANVIRSLTESLIAKGWEGIDFWNASHGCYTDKFLQSVAGGYAPATSETTIARLEACEFDALQQAYLADLETDRKTQKLPQNLAYLEQALISIIEQIPKCYTGLPHQRDALLEMVRIWQKLDTRETAIAFLVPTEQLVVVSEDESQLDVPLQQFVRQIAGNYLGYPYQREALIRMTQLWRQLSSREAAISSLEINTSPEENLSIIDPALMAFVQCLSSSYQGQGSQRNALTEAFRLWYQLGSRATVLEKLGIDPEQLKTKTADRTELLNLATQLDRELLKFVRRIPVEYQELEQQRQALIRLVQLWRSLPTNNQTISTLLEDQKHLDTPPQPGAIIVPRRPECWTASNIQLFAPIIPNGNFTWAEATQGGTQMPLNQATVDAIIRIAKLAQRARDRLGRPFLITSWYHQPPELNQAVSGAPNSRHTIGDAINFVCEDLTSNQIYWSLDPWWPGGLGRYQKFPYLSYIDARGYRVRWLK
;
A
#
# COMPACT_ATOMS: atom_id res chain seq x y z
N MET A 1 4.34 -9.10 -34.41
CA MET A 1 4.20 -8.86 -32.95
C MET A 1 5.56 -8.41 -32.46
N GLY A 2 5.63 -7.25 -31.80
CA GLY A 2 6.88 -6.53 -31.58
C GLY A 2 7.59 -6.88 -30.26
N THR A 3 8.87 -6.58 -30.23
CA THR A 3 9.77 -6.64 -29.07
C THR A 3 9.24 -5.73 -27.95
N LEU A 4 9.09 -6.24 -26.73
CA LEU A 4 8.79 -5.53 -25.48
C LEU A 4 9.75 -4.34 -25.30
N LEU A 5 9.17 -3.22 -24.90
CA LEU A 5 9.92 -2.03 -24.54
C LEU A 5 10.66 -2.25 -23.21
N PRO A 6 11.81 -1.57 -22.97
CA PRO A 6 12.57 -1.69 -21.72
C PRO A 6 11.72 -1.54 -20.45
N ASN A 7 10.77 -0.59 -20.43
CA ASN A 7 9.89 -0.37 -19.28
C ASN A 7 8.92 -1.53 -19.03
N GLN A 8 8.50 -2.25 -20.08
CA GLN A 8 7.64 -3.44 -19.95
C GLN A 8 8.43 -4.61 -19.36
N ARG A 9 9.70 -4.78 -19.77
CA ARG A 9 10.59 -5.79 -19.17
C ARG A 9 10.85 -5.49 -17.70
N ASN A 10 11.17 -4.24 -17.38
CA ASN A 10 11.42 -3.80 -16.01
C ASN A 10 10.22 -4.03 -15.08
N TYR A 11 8.99 -3.89 -15.59
CA TYR A 11 7.77 -4.21 -14.83
C TYR A 11 7.73 -5.69 -14.40
N HIS A 12 8.08 -6.62 -15.29
CA HIS A 12 8.16 -8.03 -14.94
C HIS A 12 9.27 -8.32 -13.93
N TYR A 13 10.46 -7.71 -14.10
CA TYR A 13 11.55 -7.88 -13.13
C TYR A 13 11.15 -7.42 -11.73
N LEU A 14 10.46 -6.29 -11.61
CA LEU A 14 10.00 -5.76 -10.32
C LEU A 14 9.00 -6.70 -9.63
N ILE A 15 7.99 -7.18 -10.35
CA ILE A 15 6.97 -8.08 -9.77
C ILE A 15 7.63 -9.36 -9.26
N GLU A 16 8.47 -9.98 -10.07
CA GLU A 16 9.06 -11.27 -9.72
C GLU A 16 10.14 -11.14 -8.64
N ALA A 17 10.88 -10.02 -8.62
CA ALA A 17 11.80 -9.70 -7.53
C ALA A 17 11.07 -9.52 -6.19
N GLU A 18 9.97 -8.76 -6.17
CA GLU A 18 9.14 -8.58 -4.98
C GLU A 18 8.46 -9.89 -4.53
N ARG A 19 8.04 -10.73 -5.48
CA ARG A 19 7.47 -12.05 -5.16
C ARG A 19 8.52 -12.95 -4.51
N THR A 20 9.72 -13.02 -5.05
CA THR A 20 10.70 -14.02 -4.62
C THR A 20 11.65 -13.56 -3.53
N GLY A 21 11.70 -12.26 -3.23
CA GLY A 21 12.63 -11.69 -2.25
C GLY A 21 14.06 -11.65 -2.75
N ILE A 22 14.26 -11.30 -4.02
CA ILE A 22 15.59 -11.10 -4.63
C ILE A 22 15.75 -9.66 -5.08
N ASP A 23 17.00 -9.24 -5.31
CA ASP A 23 17.30 -7.89 -5.78
C ASP A 23 17.00 -7.77 -7.29
N LYS A 24 16.05 -6.92 -7.68
CA LYS A 24 15.57 -6.76 -9.08
C LYS A 24 16.67 -6.70 -10.14
N PRO A 25 17.79 -5.97 -9.93
CA PRO A 25 18.83 -5.82 -10.95
C PRO A 25 19.42 -7.16 -11.43
N ILE A 26 19.35 -8.26 -10.67
CA ILE A 26 19.86 -9.56 -11.12
C ILE A 26 19.08 -10.12 -12.33
N LEU A 27 17.77 -9.89 -12.39
CA LEU A 27 16.92 -10.34 -13.50
C LEU A 27 17.19 -9.54 -14.77
N ALA A 28 17.37 -8.23 -14.62
CA ALA A 28 17.78 -7.35 -15.71
C ALA A 28 19.18 -7.72 -16.24
N ALA A 29 20.11 -8.06 -15.34
CA ALA A 29 21.47 -8.47 -15.67
C ALA A 29 21.50 -9.80 -16.43
N LEU A 30 20.73 -10.80 -15.98
CA LEU A 30 20.64 -12.10 -16.65
C LEU A 30 20.04 -12.00 -18.05
N TYR A 31 19.03 -11.14 -18.24
CA TYR A 31 18.51 -10.85 -19.57
C TYR A 31 19.60 -10.31 -20.51
N GLN A 32 20.39 -9.34 -20.05
CA GLN A 32 21.46 -8.73 -20.85
C GLN A 32 22.63 -9.70 -21.10
N ALA A 33 23.01 -10.49 -20.10
CA ALA A 33 24.12 -11.43 -20.20
C ALA A 33 23.81 -12.63 -21.10
N HIS A 34 22.56 -13.10 -21.12
CA HIS A 34 22.15 -14.24 -21.95
C HIS A 34 21.63 -13.87 -23.32
N ALA A 35 20.68 -12.92 -23.39
CA ALA A 35 19.89 -12.64 -24.59
C ALA A 35 19.41 -13.92 -25.33
N SER A 36 19.03 -14.95 -24.56
CA SER A 36 18.64 -16.27 -25.05
C SER A 36 17.81 -17.02 -23.99
N PRO A 37 17.02 -18.06 -24.33
CA PRO A 37 16.74 -18.56 -25.67
C PRO A 37 15.92 -17.58 -26.52
N THR A 38 15.83 -17.82 -27.83
CA THR A 38 14.84 -17.13 -28.68
C THR A 38 13.45 -17.70 -28.41
N LEU A 39 12.51 -16.84 -28.07
CA LEU A 39 11.14 -17.18 -27.65
C LEU A 39 10.19 -17.20 -28.85
N THR A 40 9.02 -17.83 -28.71
CA THR A 40 8.04 -17.98 -29.82
C THR A 40 7.65 -16.66 -30.50
N ASN A 41 7.64 -15.56 -29.75
CA ASN A 41 7.25 -14.24 -30.24
C ASN A 41 8.44 -13.42 -30.83
N GLY A 42 9.63 -14.02 -30.94
CA GLY A 42 10.85 -13.37 -31.42
C GLY A 42 11.61 -12.57 -30.36
N GLU A 43 11.17 -12.60 -29.10
CA GLU A 43 11.94 -12.08 -27.97
C GLU A 43 13.09 -12.99 -27.57
N THR A 44 13.95 -12.49 -26.69
CA THR A 44 14.99 -13.28 -26.03
C THR A 44 14.68 -13.48 -24.54
N GLY A 45 15.11 -14.61 -24.00
CA GLY A 45 14.95 -14.98 -22.59
C GLY A 45 16.09 -14.53 -21.66
N LEU A 46 16.06 -15.09 -20.45
CA LEU A 46 17.00 -14.83 -19.34
C LEU A 46 17.96 -16.01 -19.09
N GLY A 47 18.15 -16.88 -20.09
CA GLY A 47 18.95 -18.10 -19.97
C GLY A 47 18.24 -19.26 -19.28
N ILE A 48 16.90 -19.22 -19.21
CA ILE A 48 16.12 -20.29 -18.59
C ILE A 48 15.76 -21.37 -19.60
N SER A 49 16.03 -22.62 -19.26
CA SER A 49 15.73 -23.80 -20.06
C SER A 49 14.91 -24.84 -19.26
N PRO A 50 14.14 -25.70 -19.96
CA PRO A 50 13.35 -26.76 -19.33
C PRO A 50 14.20 -27.69 -18.47
N ALA A 51 13.67 -28.08 -17.31
CA ALA A 51 14.29 -29.06 -16.43
C ALA A 51 13.22 -29.90 -15.72
N ASN A 52 13.57 -31.16 -15.41
CA ASN A 52 12.71 -32.09 -14.70
C ASN A 52 11.32 -32.25 -15.37
N ARG A 53 10.27 -31.68 -14.75
CA ARG A 53 8.88 -31.78 -15.22
C ARG A 53 8.39 -30.55 -15.98
N ILE A 54 9.22 -29.52 -16.11
CA ILE A 54 8.86 -28.28 -16.79
C ILE A 54 9.04 -28.49 -18.30
N PRO A 55 7.98 -28.40 -19.11
CA PRO A 55 8.06 -28.46 -20.57
C PRO A 55 8.57 -27.13 -21.16
N LEU A 56 8.99 -27.17 -22.43
CA LEU A 56 9.48 -25.98 -23.15
C LEU A 56 8.44 -24.86 -23.20
N GLU A 57 7.19 -25.20 -23.44
CA GLU A 57 6.07 -24.25 -23.54
C GLU A 57 5.83 -23.43 -22.26
N GLU A 58 6.19 -23.97 -21.09
CA GLU A 58 6.08 -23.25 -19.81
C GLU A 58 7.14 -22.16 -19.66
N VAL A 59 8.27 -22.24 -20.38
CA VAL A 59 9.37 -21.26 -20.31
C VAL A 59 9.55 -20.46 -21.60
N ASP A 60 8.66 -20.61 -22.59
CA ASP A 60 8.80 -20.02 -23.93
C ASP A 60 8.20 -18.60 -24.06
N THR A 61 7.91 -17.94 -22.94
CA THR A 61 7.45 -16.54 -22.93
C THR A 61 8.34 -15.69 -22.04
N PHE A 62 8.46 -14.39 -22.34
CA PHE A 62 9.29 -13.49 -21.55
C PHE A 62 8.83 -13.39 -20.08
N PRO A 63 7.52 -13.24 -19.76
CA PRO A 63 7.07 -13.26 -18.37
C PRO A 63 7.45 -14.56 -17.65
N ALA A 64 7.29 -15.72 -18.31
CA ALA A 64 7.68 -17.00 -17.73
C ALA A 64 9.20 -17.09 -17.52
N GLN A 65 10.03 -16.66 -18.49
CA GLN A 65 11.48 -16.60 -18.33
C GLN A 65 11.86 -15.82 -17.07
N VAL A 66 11.19 -14.69 -16.78
CA VAL A 66 11.45 -13.90 -15.57
C VAL A 66 10.98 -14.62 -14.30
N GLU A 67 9.78 -15.19 -14.31
CA GLU A 67 9.21 -15.94 -13.17
C GLU A 67 10.08 -17.13 -12.77
N TYR A 68 10.41 -18.00 -13.73
CA TYR A 68 11.26 -19.17 -13.48
C TYR A 68 12.70 -18.75 -13.13
N CYS A 69 13.24 -17.69 -13.73
CA CYS A 69 14.55 -17.17 -13.34
C CYS A 69 14.57 -16.74 -11.88
N ALA A 70 13.56 -16.01 -11.41
CA ALA A 70 13.47 -15.59 -10.02
C ALA A 70 13.35 -16.80 -9.06
N ASN A 71 12.61 -17.84 -9.45
CA ASN A 71 12.55 -19.10 -8.69
C ASN A 71 13.90 -19.83 -8.66
N VAL A 72 14.63 -19.85 -9.77
CA VAL A 72 15.97 -20.46 -9.85
C VAL A 72 16.98 -19.72 -8.98
N ILE A 73 16.99 -18.39 -8.97
CA ILE A 73 17.89 -17.62 -8.09
C ILE A 73 17.61 -17.92 -6.61
N ARG A 74 16.33 -18.08 -6.25
CA ARG A 74 15.91 -18.49 -4.90
C ARG A 74 16.43 -19.89 -4.54
N SER A 75 16.20 -20.88 -5.42
CA SER A 75 16.66 -22.26 -5.22
C SER A 75 18.19 -22.37 -5.18
N LEU A 76 18.91 -21.64 -6.06
CA LEU A 76 20.37 -21.53 -6.02
C LEU A 76 20.84 -20.97 -4.67
N THR A 77 20.21 -19.90 -4.17
CA THR A 77 20.53 -19.31 -2.87
C THR A 77 20.37 -20.34 -1.75
N GLU A 78 19.29 -21.12 -1.74
CA GLU A 78 19.09 -22.19 -0.76
C GLU A 78 20.15 -23.29 -0.86
N SER A 79 20.50 -23.71 -2.08
CA SER A 79 21.55 -24.69 -2.33
C SER A 79 22.91 -24.22 -1.79
N LEU A 80 23.22 -22.93 -1.93
CA LEU A 80 24.45 -22.33 -1.41
C LEU A 80 24.43 -22.21 0.12
N ILE A 81 23.30 -21.82 0.73
CA ILE A 81 23.12 -21.82 2.19
C ILE A 81 23.32 -23.23 2.75
N ALA A 82 22.75 -24.26 2.11
CA ALA A 82 22.94 -25.65 2.50
C ALA A 82 24.40 -26.12 2.37
N LYS A 83 25.20 -25.47 1.52
CA LYS A 83 26.66 -25.66 1.40
C LYS A 83 27.47 -24.82 2.39
N GLY A 84 26.83 -24.12 3.32
CA GLY A 84 27.47 -23.34 4.38
C GLY A 84 27.79 -21.90 4.01
N TRP A 85 27.17 -21.33 2.97
CA TRP A 85 27.31 -19.90 2.67
C TRP A 85 26.59 -19.04 3.71
N GLU A 86 27.23 -17.96 4.12
CA GLU A 86 26.71 -16.99 5.09
C GLU A 86 26.17 -15.73 4.39
N GLY A 87 25.41 -14.89 5.09
CA GLY A 87 24.83 -13.66 4.51
C GLY A 87 25.85 -12.75 3.82
N ILE A 88 27.06 -12.65 4.37
CA ILE A 88 28.16 -11.85 3.81
C ILE A 88 28.70 -12.40 2.48
N ASP A 89 28.48 -13.69 2.21
CA ASP A 89 28.87 -14.29 0.93
C ASP A 89 27.91 -13.89 -0.18
N PHE A 90 26.67 -13.54 0.16
CA PHE A 90 25.66 -13.11 -0.80
C PHE A 90 25.69 -11.60 -1.03
N TRP A 91 25.86 -10.81 0.04
CA TRP A 91 25.59 -9.37 0.00
C TRP A 91 26.77 -8.52 0.49
N ASN A 92 27.09 -7.47 -0.28
CA ASN A 92 28.00 -6.41 0.14
C ASN A 92 27.18 -5.27 0.77
N ALA A 93 27.19 -5.16 2.10
CA ALA A 93 26.42 -4.15 2.82
C ALA A 93 26.81 -2.70 2.47
N SER A 94 28.11 -2.41 2.30
CA SER A 94 28.59 -1.05 2.01
C SER A 94 28.10 -0.58 0.64
N HIS A 95 28.14 -1.47 -0.34
CA HIS A 95 27.70 -1.19 -1.70
C HIS A 95 26.24 -1.55 -1.96
N GLY A 96 25.50 -2.08 -0.97
CA GLY A 96 24.12 -2.50 -1.10
C GLY A 96 23.82 -3.27 -2.39
N CYS A 97 24.61 -4.31 -2.66
CA CYS A 97 24.50 -5.12 -3.87
C CYS A 97 24.98 -6.55 -3.60
N TYR A 98 24.68 -7.47 -4.52
CA TYR A 98 25.25 -8.82 -4.47
C TYR A 98 26.79 -8.80 -4.58
N THR A 99 27.46 -9.77 -3.94
CA THR A 99 28.90 -9.93 -4.03
C THR A 99 29.32 -10.56 -5.36
N ASP A 100 30.58 -10.33 -5.76
CA ASP A 100 31.17 -11.01 -6.91
C ASP A 100 31.14 -12.53 -6.76
N LYS A 101 31.34 -13.04 -5.53
CA LYS A 101 31.29 -14.48 -5.23
C LYS A 101 29.92 -15.08 -5.57
N PHE A 102 28.84 -14.41 -5.20
CA PHE A 102 27.48 -14.85 -5.54
C PHE A 102 27.20 -14.68 -7.04
N LEU A 103 27.56 -13.55 -7.64
CA LEU A 103 27.38 -13.32 -9.07
C LEU A 103 28.15 -14.34 -9.93
N GLN A 104 29.33 -14.78 -9.52
CA GLN A 104 30.06 -15.88 -10.17
C GLN A 104 29.29 -17.20 -10.09
N SER A 105 28.64 -17.49 -8.97
CA SER A 105 27.81 -18.68 -8.82
C SER A 105 26.57 -18.63 -9.70
N VAL A 106 25.96 -17.45 -9.85
CA VAL A 106 24.85 -17.22 -10.78
C VAL A 106 25.31 -17.39 -12.23
N ALA A 107 26.44 -16.80 -12.60
CA ALA A 107 27.01 -16.90 -13.96
C ALA A 107 27.39 -18.35 -14.33
N GLY A 108 27.78 -19.17 -13.35
CA GLY A 108 28.05 -20.60 -13.55
C GLY A 108 26.81 -21.43 -13.90
N GLY A 109 25.61 -20.85 -13.86
CA GLY A 109 24.35 -21.53 -14.10
C GLY A 109 23.88 -22.38 -12.91
N TYR A 110 22.67 -22.93 -13.03
CA TYR A 110 22.08 -23.80 -12.01
C TYR A 110 21.31 -24.94 -12.65
N ALA A 111 21.70 -26.18 -12.31
CA ALA A 111 20.97 -27.38 -12.67
C ALA A 111 20.21 -27.88 -11.42
N PRO A 112 18.87 -27.84 -11.41
CA PRO A 112 18.08 -28.27 -10.27
C PRO A 112 18.22 -29.77 -10.03
N ALA A 113 18.12 -30.18 -8.76
CA ALA A 113 18.08 -31.59 -8.41
C ALA A 113 16.81 -32.26 -8.96
N THR A 114 16.83 -33.59 -9.13
CA THR A 114 15.66 -34.32 -9.67
C THR A 114 14.41 -34.23 -8.78
N SER A 115 14.58 -33.89 -7.50
CA SER A 115 13.49 -33.60 -6.57
C SER A 115 12.83 -32.23 -6.77
N GLU A 116 13.51 -31.28 -7.42
CA GLU A 116 13.03 -29.91 -7.64
C GLU A 116 12.20 -29.86 -8.94
N THR A 117 10.99 -30.39 -8.89
CA THR A 117 10.16 -30.55 -10.10
C THR A 117 9.60 -29.25 -10.67
N THR A 118 9.62 -28.16 -9.90
CA THR A 118 9.09 -26.83 -10.26
C THR A 118 10.19 -25.80 -10.54
N ILE A 119 11.46 -26.20 -10.50
CA ILE A 119 12.60 -25.32 -10.75
C ILE A 119 13.16 -25.63 -12.13
N ALA A 120 13.32 -24.59 -12.96
CA ALA A 120 13.91 -24.68 -14.28
C ALA A 120 15.45 -24.72 -14.20
N ARG A 121 16.13 -24.91 -15.33
CA ARG A 121 17.58 -24.78 -15.41
C ARG A 121 17.94 -23.33 -15.76
N LEU A 122 18.98 -22.81 -15.12
CA LEU A 122 19.68 -21.61 -15.56
C LEU A 122 20.95 -22.05 -16.30
N GLU A 123 21.06 -21.63 -17.57
CA GLU A 123 22.27 -21.85 -18.36
C GLU A 123 23.42 -20.98 -17.84
N ALA A 124 24.66 -21.35 -18.16
CA ALA A 124 25.82 -20.53 -17.80
C ALA A 124 25.93 -19.29 -18.72
N CYS A 125 26.46 -18.20 -18.19
CA CYS A 125 26.82 -16.99 -18.95
C CYS A 125 28.19 -16.43 -18.54
N GLU A 126 28.67 -15.44 -19.29
CA GLU A 126 29.92 -14.76 -18.98
C GLU A 126 29.77 -13.87 -17.73
N PHE A 127 30.60 -14.14 -16.72
CA PHE A 127 30.56 -13.41 -15.44
C PHE A 127 30.75 -11.90 -15.62
N ASP A 128 31.71 -11.46 -16.44
CA ASP A 128 32.00 -10.04 -16.64
C ASP A 128 30.80 -9.31 -17.26
N ALA A 129 30.08 -9.96 -18.18
CA ALA A 129 28.87 -9.40 -18.78
C ALA A 129 27.73 -9.28 -17.75
N LEU A 130 27.52 -10.31 -16.93
CA LEU A 130 26.53 -10.31 -15.86
C LEU A 130 26.83 -9.21 -14.82
N GLN A 131 28.08 -9.12 -14.37
CA GLN A 131 28.50 -8.15 -13.35
C GLN A 131 28.32 -6.71 -13.86
N GLN A 132 28.77 -6.42 -15.09
CA GLN A 132 28.61 -5.09 -15.68
C GLN A 132 27.13 -4.70 -15.83
N ALA A 133 26.29 -5.63 -16.32
CA ALA A 133 24.86 -5.38 -16.48
C ALA A 133 24.16 -5.15 -15.13
N TYR A 134 24.52 -5.93 -14.10
CA TYR A 134 23.98 -5.79 -12.74
C TYR A 134 24.31 -4.42 -12.13
N LEU A 135 25.57 -4.00 -12.20
CA LEU A 135 26.00 -2.70 -11.67
C LEU A 135 25.39 -1.52 -12.44
N ALA A 136 25.22 -1.66 -13.76
CA ALA A 136 24.62 -0.61 -14.60
C ALA A 136 23.13 -0.39 -14.29
N ASP A 137 22.37 -1.47 -14.08
CA ASP A 137 20.95 -1.39 -13.70
C ASP A 137 20.80 -0.80 -12.29
N LEU A 138 21.63 -1.24 -11.34
CA LEU A 138 21.65 -0.72 -9.97
C LEU A 138 21.95 0.79 -9.92
N GLU A 139 22.92 1.26 -10.70
CA GLU A 139 23.25 2.69 -10.76
C GLU A 139 22.13 3.53 -11.40
N THR A 140 21.39 2.94 -12.35
CA THR A 140 20.21 3.57 -12.94
C THR A 140 19.10 3.75 -11.91
N ASP A 141 18.83 2.73 -11.10
CA ASP A 141 17.86 2.79 -10.02
C ASP A 141 18.26 3.81 -8.95
N ARG A 142 19.54 3.83 -8.54
CA ARG A 142 20.07 4.82 -7.58
C ARG A 142 19.84 6.24 -8.01
N LYS A 143 20.17 6.57 -9.26
CA LYS A 143 19.99 7.92 -9.81
C LYS A 143 18.52 8.32 -9.88
N THR A 144 17.67 7.39 -10.29
CA THR A 144 16.24 7.64 -10.45
C THR A 144 15.55 7.84 -9.09
N GLN A 145 15.95 7.07 -8.08
CA GLN A 145 15.27 7.02 -6.78
C GLN A 145 15.98 7.78 -5.65
N LYS A 146 17.12 8.42 -5.92
CA LYS A 146 17.92 9.19 -4.94
C LYS A 146 18.32 8.39 -3.69
N LEU A 147 18.70 7.12 -3.90
CA LEU A 147 19.19 6.26 -2.83
C LEU A 147 20.51 6.79 -2.23
N PRO A 148 20.76 6.56 -0.93
CA PRO A 148 22.06 6.81 -0.32
C PRO A 148 23.16 6.00 -1.00
N GLN A 149 24.35 6.59 -1.16
CA GLN A 149 25.49 5.91 -1.80
C GLN A 149 26.08 4.79 -0.94
N ASN A 150 25.92 4.87 0.38
CA ASN A 150 26.41 3.87 1.34
C ASN A 150 25.22 3.27 2.09
N LEU A 151 25.06 1.95 1.99
CA LEU A 151 23.96 1.22 2.62
C LEU A 151 24.42 0.37 3.81
N ALA A 152 25.61 0.62 4.37
CA ALA A 152 26.14 -0.11 5.53
C ALA A 152 25.24 0.01 6.79
N TYR A 153 24.44 1.08 6.90
CA TYR A 153 23.50 1.26 8.01
C TYR A 153 22.29 0.31 7.94
N LEU A 154 21.97 -0.21 6.76
CA LEU A 154 20.67 -0.81 6.47
C LEU A 154 20.40 -2.05 7.32
N GLU A 155 21.38 -2.93 7.51
CA GLU A 155 21.18 -4.16 8.28
C GLU A 155 20.84 -3.87 9.74
N GLN A 156 21.59 -2.96 10.37
CA GLN A 156 21.32 -2.55 11.75
C GLN A 156 19.96 -1.85 11.87
N ALA A 157 19.57 -1.07 10.87
CA ALA A 157 18.26 -0.40 10.84
C ALA A 157 17.11 -1.40 10.72
N LEU A 158 17.24 -2.43 9.86
CA LEU A 158 16.26 -3.49 9.69
C LEU A 158 16.08 -4.34 10.96
N ILE A 159 17.18 -4.63 11.68
CA ILE A 159 17.12 -5.30 12.99
C ILE A 159 16.43 -4.39 14.03
N SER A 160 16.79 -3.11 14.06
CA SER A 160 16.23 -2.15 15.03
C SER A 160 14.72 -1.95 14.86
N ILE A 161 14.21 -1.96 13.63
CA ILE A 161 12.77 -1.81 13.38
C ILE A 161 12.02 -3.09 13.78
N ILE A 162 12.50 -4.29 13.38
CA ILE A 162 11.77 -5.56 13.64
C ILE A 162 11.66 -5.86 15.15
N GLU A 163 12.65 -5.47 15.95
CA GLU A 163 12.62 -5.63 17.42
C GLU A 163 11.53 -4.78 18.09
N GLN A 164 11.12 -3.68 17.47
CA GLN A 164 10.13 -2.75 18.01
C GLN A 164 8.71 -3.09 17.54
N ILE A 165 8.56 -3.78 16.40
CA ILE A 165 7.26 -4.16 15.82
C ILE A 165 6.29 -4.78 16.84
N PRO A 166 6.66 -5.76 17.70
CA PRO A 166 5.71 -6.34 18.65
C PRO A 166 5.12 -5.34 19.64
N LYS A 167 5.81 -4.22 19.92
CA LYS A 167 5.35 -3.18 20.84
C LYS A 167 4.45 -2.15 20.14
N CYS A 168 4.66 -1.94 18.85
CA CYS A 168 3.98 -0.92 18.06
C CYS A 168 2.83 -1.48 17.19
N TYR A 169 2.66 -2.81 17.14
CA TYR A 169 1.59 -3.44 16.38
C TYR A 169 0.24 -3.21 17.02
N THR A 170 -0.69 -2.64 16.25
CA THR A 170 -2.05 -2.30 16.70
C THR A 170 -3.14 -2.99 15.88
N GLY A 171 -2.75 -3.88 14.96
CA GLY A 171 -3.71 -4.61 14.11
C GLY A 171 -4.38 -3.72 13.09
N LEU A 172 -3.67 -2.77 12.49
CA LEU A 172 -4.17 -2.00 11.36
C LEU A 172 -4.00 -2.82 10.06
N PRO A 173 -4.87 -2.64 9.04
CA PRO A 173 -4.78 -3.42 7.80
C PRO A 173 -3.40 -3.37 7.13
N HIS A 174 -2.80 -2.19 6.99
CA HIS A 174 -1.46 -2.05 6.40
C HIS A 174 -0.35 -2.69 7.26
N GLN A 175 -0.52 -2.74 8.59
CA GLN A 175 0.41 -3.47 9.47
C GLN A 175 0.25 -4.99 9.28
N ARG A 176 -0.98 -5.50 9.18
CA ARG A 176 -1.24 -6.91 8.83
C ARG A 176 -0.61 -7.26 7.51
N ASP A 177 -0.89 -6.48 6.47
CA ASP A 177 -0.36 -6.70 5.13
C ASP A 177 1.18 -6.68 5.13
N ALA A 178 1.79 -5.73 5.87
CA ALA A 178 3.24 -5.66 6.02
C ALA A 178 3.83 -6.93 6.66
N LEU A 179 3.25 -7.41 7.75
CA LEU A 179 3.73 -8.63 8.41
C LEU A 179 3.42 -9.89 7.62
N LEU A 180 2.30 -9.94 6.91
CA LEU A 180 1.93 -11.09 6.10
C LEU A 180 2.84 -11.22 4.87
N GLU A 181 3.14 -10.11 4.19
CA GLU A 181 4.13 -10.11 3.10
C GLU A 181 5.54 -10.43 3.59
N MET A 182 5.90 -9.96 4.79
CA MET A 182 7.14 -10.36 5.43
C MET A 182 7.18 -11.88 5.64
N VAL A 183 6.13 -12.50 6.20
CA VAL A 183 6.03 -13.96 6.37
C VAL A 183 6.18 -14.66 5.03
N ARG A 184 5.46 -14.20 4.01
CA ARG A 184 5.47 -14.77 2.66
C ARG A 184 6.89 -14.84 2.11
N ILE A 185 7.62 -13.72 2.10
CA ILE A 185 8.98 -13.66 1.56
C ILE A 185 9.96 -14.41 2.47
N TRP A 186 9.86 -14.25 3.79
CA TRP A 186 10.75 -14.89 4.76
C TRP A 186 10.67 -16.42 4.70
N GLN A 187 9.46 -16.95 4.50
CA GLN A 187 9.20 -18.38 4.33
C GLN A 187 9.27 -18.84 2.87
N LYS A 188 9.61 -17.92 1.94
CA LYS A 188 9.85 -18.20 0.52
C LYS A 188 8.62 -18.77 -0.19
N LEU A 189 7.45 -18.29 0.22
CA LEU A 189 6.13 -18.65 -0.30
C LEU A 189 5.74 -17.74 -1.47
N ASP A 190 5.00 -18.28 -2.44
CA ASP A 190 4.70 -17.54 -3.67
C ASP A 190 3.43 -16.67 -3.58
N THR A 191 2.53 -16.96 -2.64
CA THR A 191 1.22 -16.29 -2.58
C THR A 191 0.83 -15.86 -1.16
N ARG A 192 -0.12 -14.91 -1.07
CA ARG A 192 -0.71 -14.49 0.20
C ARG A 192 -1.42 -15.65 0.89
N GLU A 193 -2.14 -16.45 0.13
CA GLU A 193 -2.93 -17.58 0.63
C GLU A 193 -2.04 -18.65 1.26
N THR A 194 -0.89 -18.91 0.65
CA THR A 194 0.09 -19.85 1.22
C THR A 194 0.74 -19.29 2.48
N ALA A 195 0.96 -17.98 2.58
CA ALA A 195 1.42 -17.34 3.81
C ALA A 195 0.38 -17.39 4.93
N ILE A 196 -0.90 -17.21 4.62
CA ILE A 196 -1.99 -17.38 5.59
C ILE A 196 -2.05 -18.84 6.06
N ALA A 197 -2.03 -19.81 5.14
CA ALA A 197 -2.04 -21.24 5.47
C ALA A 197 -0.82 -21.72 6.26
N PHE A 198 0.30 -20.99 6.18
CA PHE A 198 1.47 -21.23 7.03
C PHE A 198 1.24 -20.78 8.48
N LEU A 199 0.46 -19.72 8.70
CA LEU A 199 0.25 -19.12 10.02
C LEU A 199 -0.90 -19.76 10.81
N VAL A 200 -1.91 -20.30 10.13
CA VAL A 200 -3.11 -20.85 10.76
C VAL A 200 -3.42 -22.26 10.26
N PRO A 201 -4.00 -23.14 11.10
CA PRO A 201 -4.49 -24.45 10.67
C PRO A 201 -5.54 -24.35 9.55
N THR A 202 -5.59 -25.35 8.67
CA THR A 202 -6.51 -25.41 7.52
C THR A 202 -7.98 -25.18 7.89
N GLU A 203 -8.39 -25.67 9.07
CA GLU A 203 -9.75 -25.54 9.60
C GLU A 203 -10.16 -24.09 9.90
N GLN A 204 -9.19 -23.19 10.11
CA GLN A 204 -9.42 -21.79 10.43
C GLN A 204 -9.36 -20.87 9.20
N LEU A 205 -8.99 -21.39 8.02
CA LEU A 205 -8.84 -20.58 6.80
C LEU A 205 -10.13 -19.88 6.36
N VAL A 206 -11.29 -20.53 6.51
CA VAL A 206 -12.59 -19.94 6.17
C VAL A 206 -12.89 -18.75 7.08
N VAL A 207 -12.62 -18.90 8.38
CA VAL A 207 -12.85 -17.84 9.37
C VAL A 207 -11.91 -16.66 9.14
N VAL A 208 -10.63 -16.92 8.83
CA VAL A 208 -9.65 -15.87 8.52
C VAL A 208 -9.99 -15.13 7.22
N SER A 209 -10.56 -15.81 6.23
CA SER A 209 -11.02 -15.17 5.00
C SER A 209 -12.20 -14.22 5.23
N GLU A 210 -12.98 -14.42 6.29
CA GLU A 210 -14.09 -13.55 6.70
C GLU A 210 -13.63 -12.43 7.65
N ASP A 211 -12.64 -12.71 8.51
CA ASP A 211 -12.05 -11.77 9.47
C ASP A 211 -10.52 -11.95 9.56
N GLU A 212 -9.78 -11.09 8.85
CA GLU A 212 -8.30 -11.12 8.87
C GLU A 212 -7.70 -10.70 10.24
N SER A 213 -8.49 -10.15 11.17
CA SER A 213 -7.97 -9.81 12.51
C SER A 213 -7.57 -11.04 13.32
N GLN A 214 -8.05 -12.23 12.94
CA GLN A 214 -7.60 -13.51 13.49
C GLN A 214 -6.11 -13.79 13.22
N LEU A 215 -5.48 -13.10 12.26
CA LEU A 215 -4.05 -13.20 11.98
C LEU A 215 -3.18 -12.42 12.98
N ASP A 216 -3.76 -11.52 13.78
CA ASP A 216 -2.99 -10.60 14.64
C ASP A 216 -2.07 -11.35 15.62
N VAL A 217 -2.58 -12.39 16.27
CA VAL A 217 -1.80 -13.20 17.23
C VAL A 217 -0.72 -14.05 16.53
N PRO A 218 -1.03 -14.86 15.50
CA PRO A 218 -0.01 -15.59 14.74
C PRO A 218 1.10 -14.70 14.17
N LEU A 219 0.76 -13.53 13.62
CA LEU A 219 1.73 -12.58 13.08
C LEU A 219 2.67 -12.05 14.16
N GLN A 220 2.13 -11.63 15.31
CA GLN A 220 2.95 -11.18 16.43
C GLN A 220 3.88 -12.29 16.97
N GLN A 221 3.41 -13.54 17.02
CA GLN A 221 4.24 -14.68 17.43
C GLN A 221 5.38 -14.92 16.44
N PHE A 222 5.11 -14.86 15.14
CA PHE A 222 6.11 -14.99 14.09
C PHE A 222 7.19 -13.90 14.20
N VAL A 223 6.79 -12.62 14.30
CA VAL A 223 7.73 -11.49 14.39
C VAL A 223 8.68 -11.65 15.61
N ARG A 224 8.15 -12.08 16.76
CA ARG A 224 8.97 -12.30 17.97
C ARG A 224 10.04 -13.39 17.77
N GLN A 225 9.82 -14.35 16.89
CA GLN A 225 10.76 -15.44 16.63
C GLN A 225 11.85 -15.06 15.63
N ILE A 226 11.55 -14.19 14.65
CA ILE A 226 12.48 -13.93 13.54
C ILE A 226 13.60 -12.94 13.86
N ALA A 227 13.42 -12.04 14.84
CA ALA A 227 14.42 -11.03 15.17
C ALA A 227 15.79 -11.64 15.55
N GLY A 228 15.79 -12.77 16.25
CA GLY A 228 17.00 -13.52 16.60
C GLY A 228 17.53 -14.46 15.49
N ASN A 229 16.79 -14.62 14.39
CA ASN A 229 17.10 -15.54 13.29
C ASN A 229 17.50 -14.82 11.98
N TYR A 230 17.72 -13.50 12.05
CA TYR A 230 18.21 -12.74 10.92
C TYR A 230 19.70 -13.01 10.71
N LEU A 231 20.03 -13.57 9.54
CA LEU A 231 21.40 -13.96 9.15
C LEU A 231 21.88 -13.17 7.92
N GLY A 232 21.11 -12.17 7.47
CA GLY A 232 21.47 -11.34 6.33
C GLY A 232 21.31 -12.02 4.97
N TYR A 233 20.54 -13.10 4.88
CA TYR A 233 20.25 -13.72 3.58
C TYR A 233 19.37 -12.82 2.70
N PRO A 234 19.47 -12.90 1.36
CA PRO A 234 18.75 -12.01 0.44
C PRO A 234 17.24 -11.92 0.72
N TYR A 235 16.56 -13.08 0.85
CA TYR A 235 15.13 -13.13 1.12
C TYR A 235 14.74 -12.55 2.48
N GLN A 236 15.59 -12.68 3.50
CA GLN A 236 15.33 -12.08 4.82
C GLN A 236 15.42 -10.57 4.76
N ARG A 237 16.43 -10.04 4.06
CA ARG A 237 16.62 -8.60 3.85
C ARG A 237 15.44 -8.01 3.08
N GLU A 238 15.08 -8.62 1.95
CA GLU A 238 13.95 -8.16 1.14
C GLU A 238 12.61 -8.28 1.88
N ALA A 239 12.42 -9.32 2.69
CA ALA A 239 11.23 -9.44 3.54
C ALA A 239 11.10 -8.24 4.51
N LEU A 240 12.19 -7.84 5.17
CA LEU A 240 12.18 -6.72 6.11
C LEU A 240 12.07 -5.35 5.41
N ILE A 241 12.67 -5.20 4.23
CA ILE A 241 12.49 -3.97 3.42
C ILE A 241 11.04 -3.87 2.96
N ARG A 242 10.44 -4.96 2.46
CA ARG A 242 9.03 -4.98 2.04
C ARG A 242 8.09 -4.74 3.21
N MET A 243 8.37 -5.33 4.37
CA MET A 243 7.65 -5.05 5.61
C MET A 243 7.70 -3.56 5.94
N THR A 244 8.89 -2.96 5.94
CA THR A 244 9.07 -1.53 6.22
C THR A 244 8.32 -0.66 5.21
N GLN A 245 8.38 -1.01 3.92
CA GLN A 245 7.67 -0.31 2.86
C GLN A 245 6.16 -0.28 3.13
N LEU A 246 5.56 -1.42 3.41
CA LEU A 246 4.11 -1.54 3.64
C LEU A 246 3.70 -0.92 4.97
N TRP A 247 4.51 -1.14 6.02
CA TRP A 247 4.27 -0.61 7.36
C TRP A 247 4.25 0.91 7.36
N ARG A 248 5.21 1.54 6.65
CA ARG A 248 5.30 3.00 6.50
C ARG A 248 4.50 3.54 5.32
N GLN A 249 3.80 2.67 4.58
CA GLN A 249 2.99 3.01 3.39
C GLN A 249 3.77 3.79 2.32
N LEU A 250 5.01 3.37 2.07
CA LEU A 250 5.93 4.02 1.14
C LEU A 250 5.72 3.53 -0.30
N SER A 251 5.98 4.41 -1.26
CA SER A 251 5.70 4.17 -2.68
C SER A 251 6.66 3.20 -3.37
N SER A 252 7.84 2.94 -2.80
CA SER A 252 8.85 2.04 -3.39
C SER A 252 9.73 1.40 -2.33
N ARG A 253 10.44 0.33 -2.73
CA ARG A 253 11.49 -0.34 -1.95
C ARG A 253 12.58 0.64 -1.53
N GLU A 254 12.98 1.52 -2.43
CA GLU A 254 14.05 2.49 -2.21
C GLU A 254 13.64 3.61 -1.25
N ALA A 255 12.37 4.00 -1.27
CA ALA A 255 11.81 4.89 -0.25
C ALA A 255 11.86 4.25 1.13
N ALA A 256 11.61 2.93 1.24
CA ALA A 256 11.76 2.20 2.50
C ALA A 256 13.22 2.20 2.99
N ILE A 257 14.18 1.88 2.13
CA ILE A 257 15.61 1.95 2.45
C ILE A 257 16.00 3.36 2.93
N SER A 258 15.57 4.41 2.23
CA SER A 258 15.89 5.79 2.58
C SER A 258 15.24 6.23 3.90
N SER A 259 14.01 5.79 4.18
CA SER A 259 13.33 6.11 5.45
C SER A 259 14.02 5.51 6.67
N LEU A 260 14.67 4.34 6.51
CA LEU A 260 15.42 3.68 7.57
C LEU A 260 16.72 4.41 7.95
N GLU A 261 17.26 5.24 7.05
CA GLU A 261 18.41 6.10 7.36
C GLU A 261 18.02 7.21 8.34
N ILE A 262 16.81 7.73 8.20
CA ILE A 262 16.30 8.85 8.98
C ILE A 262 15.80 8.37 10.36
N ASN A 263 15.09 7.24 10.39
CA ASN A 263 14.48 6.73 11.61
C ASN A 263 14.30 5.22 11.53
N THR A 264 14.62 4.53 12.63
CA THR A 264 14.49 3.08 12.77
C THR A 264 13.29 2.66 13.62
N SER A 265 12.49 3.61 14.12
CA SER A 265 11.24 3.37 14.84
C SER A 265 10.13 2.90 13.88
N PRO A 266 9.25 1.97 14.30
CA PRO A 266 8.00 1.67 13.61
C PRO A 266 6.94 2.79 13.75
N GLU A 267 7.06 3.62 14.80
CA GLU A 267 6.19 4.76 15.06
C GLU A 267 6.75 6.00 14.39
N GLU A 268 6.33 6.26 13.15
CA GLU A 268 6.71 7.50 12.46
C GLU A 268 5.52 8.37 12.06
N ASN A 269 4.32 7.83 11.94
CA ASN A 269 3.24 8.59 11.32
C ASN A 269 2.01 8.75 12.19
N LEU A 270 2.05 9.71 13.12
CA LEU A 270 0.85 10.16 13.82
C LEU A 270 -0.18 10.80 12.86
N SER A 271 0.14 11.03 11.57
CA SER A 271 -0.91 11.46 10.63
C SER A 271 -2.00 10.41 10.45
N ILE A 272 -1.72 9.13 10.76
CA ILE A 272 -2.71 8.07 10.64
C ILE A 272 -3.91 8.24 11.58
N ILE A 273 -3.73 8.94 12.71
CA ILE A 273 -4.82 9.23 13.66
C ILE A 273 -5.54 10.54 13.34
N ASP A 274 -5.11 11.29 12.31
CA ASP A 274 -5.75 12.56 11.95
C ASP A 274 -7.26 12.42 11.63
N PRO A 275 -7.74 11.38 10.91
CA PRO A 275 -9.17 11.18 10.70
C PRO A 275 -9.92 10.89 12.00
N ALA A 276 -9.36 10.07 12.89
CA ALA A 276 -9.91 9.82 14.23
C ALA A 276 -9.97 11.10 15.08
N LEU A 277 -8.92 11.93 15.04
CA LEU A 277 -8.89 13.23 15.71
C LEU A 277 -9.98 14.16 15.18
N MET A 278 -10.20 14.21 13.86
CA MET A 278 -11.25 15.02 13.25
C MET A 278 -12.66 14.51 13.57
N ALA A 279 -12.89 13.20 13.48
CA ALA A 279 -14.16 12.58 13.86
C ALA A 279 -14.50 12.85 15.34
N PHE A 280 -13.50 12.74 16.22
CA PHE A 280 -13.64 13.11 17.62
C PHE A 280 -14.03 14.58 17.78
N VAL A 281 -13.31 15.51 17.13
CA VAL A 281 -13.58 16.96 17.21
C VAL A 281 -14.98 17.31 16.71
N GLN A 282 -15.44 16.70 15.61
CA GLN A 282 -16.76 16.94 15.05
C GLN A 282 -17.89 16.52 16.03
N CYS A 283 -17.64 15.50 16.85
CA CYS A 283 -18.57 15.02 17.89
C CYS A 283 -18.47 15.79 19.23
N LEU A 284 -17.48 16.68 19.41
CA LEU A 284 -17.30 17.40 20.68
C LEU A 284 -18.45 18.35 20.98
N SER A 285 -18.97 19.04 19.97
CA SER A 285 -20.01 20.06 20.17
C SER A 285 -21.33 19.47 20.69
N SER A 286 -21.66 18.24 20.30
CA SER A 286 -22.86 17.53 20.76
C SER A 286 -22.68 16.87 22.14
N SER A 287 -21.44 16.58 22.54
CA SER A 287 -21.11 15.94 23.82
C SER A 287 -20.65 16.92 24.92
N TYR A 288 -20.55 18.22 24.59
CA TYR A 288 -20.18 19.26 25.55
C TYR A 288 -21.31 19.56 26.54
N GLN A 289 -20.99 19.51 27.84
CA GLN A 289 -21.93 19.74 28.94
C GLN A 289 -21.50 20.91 29.84
N GLY A 290 -20.44 21.63 29.50
CA GLY A 290 -19.91 22.71 30.34
C GLY A 290 -19.31 22.20 31.66
N GLN A 291 -18.76 20.99 31.68
CA GLN A 291 -18.07 20.48 32.87
C GLN A 291 -16.68 21.09 33.02
N GLY A 292 -16.18 21.22 34.25
CA GLY A 292 -14.84 21.79 34.52
C GLY A 292 -13.69 21.04 33.84
N SER A 293 -13.79 19.71 33.76
CA SER A 293 -12.85 18.85 33.02
C SER A 293 -12.85 19.14 31.52
N GLN A 294 -14.04 19.28 30.91
CA GLN A 294 -14.19 19.62 29.49
C GLN A 294 -13.64 21.01 29.17
N ARG A 295 -13.94 22.01 30.01
CA ARG A 295 -13.35 23.35 29.90
C ARG A 295 -11.83 23.30 29.96
N ASN A 296 -11.27 22.53 30.90
CA ASN A 296 -9.83 22.37 31.05
C ASN A 296 -9.20 21.72 29.80
N ALA A 297 -9.79 20.64 29.29
CA ALA A 297 -9.31 19.95 28.10
C ALA A 297 -9.29 20.88 26.87
N LEU A 298 -10.37 21.63 26.63
CA LEU A 298 -10.47 22.59 25.53
C LEU A 298 -9.53 23.79 25.70
N THR A 299 -9.35 24.26 26.94
CA THR A 299 -8.41 25.36 27.25
C THR A 299 -6.97 24.94 26.97
N GLU A 300 -6.57 23.72 27.35
CA GLU A 300 -5.23 23.21 27.05
C GLU A 300 -5.02 22.94 25.56
N ALA A 301 -6.05 22.43 24.87
CA ALA A 301 -6.02 22.29 23.42
C ALA A 301 -5.82 23.64 22.72
N PHE A 302 -6.59 24.66 23.11
CA PHE A 302 -6.44 26.03 22.59
C PHE A 302 -5.05 26.59 22.88
N ARG A 303 -4.53 26.36 24.10
CA ARG A 303 -3.19 26.79 24.51
C ARG A 303 -2.11 26.21 23.59
N LEU A 304 -2.14 24.90 23.39
CA LEU A 304 -1.18 24.21 22.53
C LEU A 304 -1.35 24.59 21.07
N TRP A 305 -2.58 24.73 20.57
CA TRP A 305 -2.89 25.12 19.19
C TRP A 305 -2.36 26.51 18.81
N TYR A 306 -2.34 27.45 19.77
CA TYR A 306 -1.84 28.81 19.56
C TYR A 306 -0.47 29.09 20.20
N GLN A 307 0.23 28.06 20.67
CA GLN A 307 1.54 28.16 21.35
C GLN A 307 1.56 29.15 22.53
N LEU A 308 0.50 29.17 23.33
CA LEU A 308 0.40 30.09 24.46
C LEU A 308 1.13 29.56 25.70
N GLY A 309 1.81 30.47 26.40
CA GLY A 309 2.68 30.12 27.53
C GLY A 309 1.96 29.81 28.84
N SER A 310 0.70 30.25 29.00
CA SER A 310 -0.04 30.04 30.25
C SER A 310 -1.56 30.05 30.07
N ARG A 311 -2.28 29.54 31.07
CA ARG A 311 -3.76 29.64 31.11
C ARG A 311 -4.26 31.08 31.15
N ALA A 312 -3.52 32.00 31.77
CA ALA A 312 -3.86 33.42 31.78
C ALA A 312 -3.85 34.00 30.36
N THR A 313 -2.81 33.68 29.57
CA THR A 313 -2.72 34.13 28.17
C THR A 313 -3.79 33.52 27.27
N VAL A 314 -4.33 32.34 27.62
CA VAL A 314 -5.48 31.74 26.92
C VAL A 314 -6.74 32.56 27.19
N LEU A 315 -7.01 32.89 28.45
CA LEU A 315 -8.19 33.67 28.82
C LEU A 315 -8.17 35.06 28.18
N GLU A 316 -7.02 35.75 28.21
CA GLU A 316 -6.84 37.04 27.54
C GLU A 316 -7.13 36.95 26.04
N LYS A 317 -6.60 35.92 25.35
CA LYS A 317 -6.84 35.70 23.92
C LYS A 317 -8.30 35.34 23.59
N LEU A 318 -9.03 34.77 24.55
CA LEU A 318 -10.47 34.49 24.45
C LEU A 318 -11.32 35.71 24.89
N GLY A 319 -10.69 36.86 25.21
CA GLY A 319 -11.39 38.08 25.62
C GLY A 319 -11.93 38.04 27.05
N ILE A 320 -11.32 37.25 27.94
CA ILE A 320 -11.67 37.11 29.35
C ILE A 320 -10.52 37.65 30.20
N ASP A 321 -10.81 38.60 31.07
CA ASP A 321 -9.83 39.17 32.00
C ASP A 321 -9.51 38.17 33.14
N PRO A 322 -8.27 37.68 33.26
CA PRO A 322 -7.89 36.75 34.32
C PRO A 322 -8.06 37.29 35.74
N GLU A 323 -8.02 38.62 35.94
CA GLU A 323 -8.15 39.24 37.26
C GLU A 323 -9.57 39.12 37.83
N GLN A 324 -10.58 39.00 36.96
CA GLN A 324 -11.98 38.79 37.35
C GLN A 324 -12.24 37.41 37.98
N LEU A 325 -11.32 36.45 37.79
CA LEU A 325 -11.38 35.13 38.40
C LEU A 325 -10.64 35.05 39.76
N LYS A 326 -9.89 36.09 40.14
CA LYS A 326 -9.09 36.15 41.38
C LYS A 326 -9.79 36.90 42.51
N THR A 327 -10.81 37.69 42.22
CA THR A 327 -11.57 38.46 43.21
C THR A 327 -12.38 37.53 44.12
N LYS A 328 -12.04 37.52 45.42
CA LYS A 328 -12.73 36.75 46.49
C LYS A 328 -14.22 37.11 46.69
N THR A 329 -14.71 38.13 45.97
CA THR A 329 -16.05 38.72 46.05
C THR A 329 -16.80 38.68 44.71
N ALA A 330 -16.38 37.83 43.76
CA ALA A 330 -17.12 37.68 42.50
C ALA A 330 -18.55 37.19 42.76
N ASP A 331 -19.54 37.97 42.33
CA ASP A 331 -20.95 37.59 42.42
C ASP A 331 -21.16 36.26 41.68
N ARG A 332 -21.99 35.37 42.22
CA ARG A 332 -22.30 34.07 41.61
C ARG A 332 -22.81 34.25 40.17
N THR A 333 -23.51 35.36 39.93
CA THR A 333 -24.00 35.77 38.60
C THR A 333 -22.87 36.13 37.64
N GLU A 334 -21.85 36.84 38.10
CA GLU A 334 -20.67 37.22 37.30
C GLU A 334 -19.85 35.99 36.92
N LEU A 335 -19.62 35.07 37.85
CA LEU A 335 -18.92 33.80 37.58
C LEU A 335 -19.66 32.93 36.57
N LEU A 336 -21.00 32.89 36.63
CA LEU A 336 -21.83 32.19 35.65
C LEU A 336 -21.74 32.83 34.26
N ASN A 337 -21.74 34.16 34.19
CA ASN A 337 -21.57 34.89 32.94
C ASN A 337 -20.19 34.64 32.31
N LEU A 338 -19.13 34.67 33.11
CA LEU A 338 -17.77 34.37 32.67
C LEU A 338 -17.62 32.93 32.18
N ALA A 339 -18.20 31.95 32.90
CA ALA A 339 -18.21 30.56 32.46
C ALA A 339 -18.96 30.40 31.14
N THR A 340 -20.09 31.09 30.96
CA THR A 340 -20.89 31.06 29.73
C THR A 340 -20.13 31.71 28.56
N GLN A 341 -19.39 32.79 28.81
CA GLN A 341 -18.52 33.42 27.82
C GLN A 341 -17.38 32.49 27.41
N LEU A 342 -16.70 31.87 28.38
CA LEU A 342 -15.64 30.89 28.11
C LEU A 342 -16.16 29.71 27.29
N ASP A 343 -17.31 29.14 27.66
CA ASP A 343 -17.95 28.04 26.94
C ASP A 343 -18.22 28.40 25.48
N ARG A 344 -18.73 29.62 25.24
CA ARG A 344 -19.02 30.11 23.89
C ARG A 344 -17.76 30.23 23.03
N GLU A 345 -16.69 30.80 23.57
CA GLU A 345 -15.45 30.98 22.80
C GLU A 345 -14.70 29.66 22.56
N LEU A 346 -14.70 28.75 23.55
CA LEU A 346 -14.14 27.40 23.37
C LEU A 346 -14.92 26.61 22.31
N LEU A 347 -16.26 26.69 22.28
CA LEU A 347 -17.06 26.04 21.25
C LEU A 347 -16.88 26.67 19.86
N LYS A 348 -16.66 27.99 19.77
CA LYS A 348 -16.28 28.63 18.50
C LYS A 348 -14.94 28.12 17.98
N PHE A 349 -13.96 27.96 18.87
CA PHE A 349 -12.67 27.35 18.53
C PHE A 349 -12.86 25.93 17.98
N VAL A 350 -13.59 25.06 18.70
CA VAL A 350 -13.86 23.67 18.26
C VAL A 350 -14.49 23.62 16.86
N ARG A 351 -15.45 24.50 16.56
CA ARG A 351 -16.12 24.56 15.24
C ARG A 351 -15.19 24.97 14.09
N ARG A 352 -14.10 25.68 14.38
CA ARG A 352 -13.12 26.14 13.37
C ARG A 352 -12.06 25.09 13.06
N ILE A 353 -11.75 24.21 14.03
CA ILE A 353 -10.71 23.19 13.90
C ILE A 353 -10.82 22.38 12.59
N PRO A 354 -11.99 21.83 12.18
CA PRO A 354 -12.08 21.03 10.95
C PRO A 354 -11.72 21.79 9.66
N VAL A 355 -11.83 23.12 9.68
CA VAL A 355 -11.51 23.98 8.52
C VAL A 355 -10.08 24.51 8.59
N GLU A 356 -9.52 24.66 9.79
CA GLU A 356 -8.20 25.25 10.04
C GLU A 356 -7.09 24.23 10.29
N TYR A 357 -7.43 22.96 10.44
CA TYR A 357 -6.46 21.89 10.59
C TYR A 357 -5.66 21.71 9.29
N GLN A 358 -4.34 21.77 9.41
CA GLN A 358 -3.36 21.68 8.32
C GLN A 358 -2.31 20.59 8.59
N GLU A 359 -2.61 19.65 9.50
CA GLU A 359 -1.74 18.50 9.81
C GLU A 359 -0.36 18.88 10.37
N LEU A 360 -0.23 20.11 10.87
CA LEU A 360 0.98 20.57 11.52
C LEU A 360 1.17 19.81 12.84
N GLU A 361 2.41 19.42 13.15
CA GLU A 361 2.72 18.61 14.33
C GLU A 361 2.18 19.24 15.62
N GLN A 362 2.29 20.55 15.76
CA GLN A 362 1.75 21.28 16.90
C GLN A 362 0.22 21.19 17.01
N GLN A 363 -0.51 21.26 15.89
CA GLN A 363 -1.96 21.11 15.88
C GLN A 363 -2.34 19.69 16.28
N ARG A 364 -1.64 18.69 15.73
CA ARG A 364 -1.85 17.28 16.07
C ARG A 364 -1.63 17.02 17.56
N GLN A 365 -0.52 17.50 18.12
CA GLN A 365 -0.24 17.38 19.55
C GLN A 365 -1.28 18.08 20.42
N ALA A 366 -1.81 19.22 19.98
CA ALA A 366 -2.91 19.90 20.68
C ALA A 366 -4.19 19.04 20.71
N LEU A 367 -4.52 18.36 19.62
CA LEU A 367 -5.69 17.49 19.54
C LEU A 367 -5.49 16.15 20.26
N ILE A 368 -4.29 15.56 20.22
CA ILE A 368 -3.96 14.38 21.03
C ILE A 368 -4.11 14.74 22.51
N ARG A 369 -3.57 15.87 22.95
CA ARG A 369 -3.72 16.33 24.34
C ARG A 369 -5.18 16.61 24.72
N LEU A 370 -5.98 17.12 23.79
CA LEU A 370 -7.41 17.30 23.97
C LEU A 370 -8.09 15.96 24.26
N VAL A 371 -7.87 14.95 23.42
CA VAL A 371 -8.45 13.61 23.57
C VAL A 371 -8.00 12.98 24.89
N GLN A 372 -6.71 13.10 25.23
CA GLN A 372 -6.15 12.59 26.47
C GLN A 372 -6.91 13.14 27.69
N LEU A 373 -7.04 14.46 27.79
CA LEU A 373 -7.70 15.11 28.92
C LEU A 373 -9.21 14.86 28.91
N TRP A 374 -9.83 14.83 27.73
CA TRP A 374 -11.27 14.60 27.58
C TRP A 374 -11.67 13.19 27.99
N ARG A 375 -10.88 12.18 27.63
CA ARG A 375 -11.07 10.77 28.00
C ARG A 375 -10.47 10.40 29.37
N SER A 376 -9.83 11.36 30.04
CA SER A 376 -9.13 11.15 31.31
C SER A 376 -8.05 10.04 31.25
N LEU A 377 -7.30 9.99 30.14
CA LEU A 377 -6.25 8.98 29.93
C LEU A 377 -4.92 9.42 30.60
N PRO A 378 -4.24 8.52 31.32
CA PRO A 378 -3.08 8.89 32.13
C PRO A 378 -1.82 9.15 31.31
N THR A 379 -1.70 8.60 30.09
CA THR A 379 -0.47 8.74 29.26
C THR A 379 -0.76 9.09 27.80
N ASN A 380 0.24 9.68 27.14
CA ASN A 380 0.17 9.99 25.71
C ASN A 380 0.04 8.71 24.86
N ASN A 381 0.80 7.66 25.21
CA ASN A 381 0.80 6.40 24.47
C ASN A 381 -0.57 5.70 24.52
N GLN A 382 -1.23 5.71 25.67
CA GLN A 382 -2.60 5.19 25.77
C GLN A 382 -3.59 6.05 24.97
N THR A 383 -3.37 7.36 24.88
CA THR A 383 -4.20 8.24 24.05
C THR A 383 -4.06 7.88 22.57
N ILE A 384 -2.83 7.75 22.09
CA ILE A 384 -2.54 7.31 20.72
C ILE A 384 -3.17 5.94 20.46
N SER A 385 -3.04 4.98 21.39
CA SER A 385 -3.68 3.67 21.28
C SER A 385 -5.20 3.76 21.11
N THR A 386 -5.90 4.57 21.93
CA THR A 386 -7.36 4.74 21.78
C THR A 386 -7.75 5.43 20.48
N LEU A 387 -6.93 6.34 19.97
CA LEU A 387 -7.16 7.00 18.69
C LEU A 387 -6.92 6.06 17.51
N LEU A 388 -5.98 5.12 17.62
CA LEU A 388 -5.77 4.07 16.63
C LEU A 388 -6.94 3.07 16.62
N GLU A 389 -7.56 2.80 17.77
CA GLU A 389 -8.80 2.01 17.85
C GLU A 389 -9.98 2.74 17.18
N ASP A 390 -10.15 4.04 17.45
CA ASP A 390 -11.16 4.86 16.76
C ASP A 390 -10.93 4.85 15.24
N GLN A 391 -9.67 4.96 14.82
CA GLN A 391 -9.28 4.88 13.41
C GLN A 391 -9.66 3.52 12.81
N LYS A 392 -9.41 2.42 13.53
CA LYS A 392 -9.84 1.07 13.12
C LYS A 392 -11.35 0.97 12.93
N HIS A 393 -12.14 1.57 13.82
CA HIS A 393 -13.60 1.61 13.69
C HIS A 393 -14.06 2.42 12.47
N LEU A 394 -13.41 3.54 12.17
CA LEU A 394 -13.68 4.34 10.96
C LEU A 394 -13.30 3.59 9.68
N ASP A 395 -12.26 2.76 9.74
CA ASP A 395 -11.79 1.95 8.61
C ASP A 395 -12.60 0.66 8.41
N THR A 396 -13.48 0.28 9.36
CA THR A 396 -14.33 -0.90 9.27
C THR A 396 -15.64 -0.55 8.54
N PRO A 397 -15.96 -1.17 7.38
CA PRO A 397 -17.16 -0.82 6.63
C PRO A 397 -18.45 -1.21 7.36
N PRO A 398 -19.52 -0.40 7.31
CA PRO A 398 -20.85 -0.84 7.75
C PRO A 398 -21.36 -1.94 6.81
N GLN A 399 -21.89 -3.04 7.36
CA GLN A 399 -22.48 -4.13 6.59
C GLN A 399 -23.65 -3.62 5.73
N PRO A 400 -23.61 -3.76 4.38
CA PRO A 400 -24.75 -3.43 3.53
C PRO A 400 -25.84 -4.50 3.62
N GLY A 401 -27.10 -4.08 3.69
CA GLY A 401 -28.26 -4.96 3.59
C GLY A 401 -28.31 -5.68 2.23
N ALA A 402 -28.66 -6.97 2.26
CA ALA A 402 -28.68 -7.83 1.07
C ALA A 402 -29.76 -7.41 0.06
N ILE A 403 -29.34 -7.06 -1.16
CA ILE A 403 -30.21 -6.99 -2.33
C ILE A 403 -30.07 -8.32 -3.07
N ILE A 404 -31.20 -9.00 -3.33
CA ILE A 404 -31.22 -10.25 -4.10
C ILE A 404 -31.05 -9.91 -5.58
N VAL A 405 -29.94 -10.39 -6.16
CA VAL A 405 -29.58 -10.23 -7.57
C VAL A 405 -29.69 -11.60 -8.27
N PRO A 406 -30.08 -11.67 -9.55
CA PRO A 406 -30.09 -12.93 -10.33
C PRO A 406 -28.78 -13.70 -10.25
N ARG A 407 -28.87 -15.04 -10.30
CA ARG A 407 -27.74 -15.96 -10.14
C ARG A 407 -26.66 -15.68 -11.20
N ARG A 408 -25.50 -15.22 -10.70
CA ARG A 408 -24.27 -15.01 -11.47
C ARG A 408 -23.67 -16.36 -11.93
N PRO A 409 -23.15 -16.47 -13.17
CA PRO A 409 -22.36 -17.63 -13.62
C PRO A 409 -20.98 -17.68 -12.95
N GLU A 410 -20.38 -18.87 -12.86
CA GLU A 410 -19.07 -19.09 -12.20
C GLU A 410 -17.92 -18.29 -12.85
N CYS A 411 -17.99 -18.05 -14.17
CA CYS A 411 -17.03 -17.23 -14.91
C CYS A 411 -17.73 -16.37 -15.97
N TRP A 412 -17.20 -15.17 -16.20
CA TRP A 412 -17.63 -14.29 -17.29
C TRP A 412 -16.73 -14.48 -18.51
N THR A 413 -17.33 -14.56 -19.70
CA THR A 413 -16.68 -14.59 -21.01
C THR A 413 -17.38 -13.61 -21.94
N ALA A 414 -16.74 -13.25 -23.05
CA ALA A 414 -17.34 -12.35 -24.04
C ALA A 414 -18.73 -12.80 -24.54
N SER A 415 -19.03 -14.11 -24.48
CA SER A 415 -20.27 -14.72 -24.99
C SER A 415 -21.36 -14.94 -23.93
N ASN A 416 -21.10 -14.69 -22.64
CA ASN A 416 -22.05 -15.01 -21.57
C ASN A 416 -22.40 -13.82 -20.65
N ILE A 417 -21.93 -12.61 -21.00
CA ILE A 417 -22.19 -11.37 -20.25
C ILE A 417 -23.68 -11.09 -20.16
N GLN A 418 -24.16 -10.84 -18.93
CA GLN A 418 -25.52 -10.38 -18.65
C GLN A 418 -25.47 -8.91 -18.22
N LEU A 419 -26.08 -8.01 -19.00
CA LEU A 419 -25.92 -6.57 -18.83
C LEU A 419 -26.28 -6.06 -17.44
N PHE A 420 -27.38 -6.52 -16.85
CA PHE A 420 -27.83 -6.05 -15.54
C PHE A 420 -27.22 -6.83 -14.37
N ALA A 421 -26.40 -7.84 -14.63
CA ALA A 421 -25.71 -8.55 -13.58
C ALA A 421 -24.51 -7.75 -13.08
N PRO A 422 -24.21 -7.79 -11.76
CA PRO A 422 -23.02 -7.18 -11.21
C PRO A 422 -21.79 -7.92 -11.72
N ILE A 423 -20.73 -7.17 -12.00
CA ILE A 423 -19.48 -7.70 -12.54
C ILE A 423 -18.80 -8.61 -11.50
N ILE A 424 -18.86 -8.23 -10.22
CA ILE A 424 -18.26 -8.94 -9.08
C ILE A 424 -19.35 -9.34 -8.05
N PRO A 425 -19.11 -10.35 -7.18
CA PRO A 425 -20.09 -10.74 -6.16
C PRO A 425 -20.37 -9.57 -5.22
N ASN A 426 -21.65 -9.34 -4.89
CA ASN A 426 -22.09 -8.23 -4.03
C ASN A 426 -21.61 -6.83 -4.50
N GLY A 427 -21.23 -6.71 -5.78
CA GLY A 427 -20.77 -5.45 -6.37
C GLY A 427 -21.91 -4.56 -6.82
N ASN A 428 -21.65 -3.25 -6.87
CA ASN A 428 -22.60 -2.23 -7.33
C ASN A 428 -22.42 -1.88 -8.81
N PHE A 429 -21.34 -2.34 -9.46
CA PHE A 429 -21.07 -2.09 -10.87
C PHE A 429 -21.59 -3.21 -11.75
N THR A 430 -22.28 -2.85 -12.82
CA THR A 430 -22.95 -3.76 -13.75
C THR A 430 -22.26 -3.81 -15.10
N TRP A 431 -22.49 -4.89 -15.85
CA TRP A 431 -22.00 -5.01 -17.22
C TRP A 431 -22.60 -3.97 -18.16
N ALA A 432 -23.80 -3.48 -17.88
CA ALA A 432 -24.44 -2.40 -18.63
C ALA A 432 -23.63 -1.10 -18.51
N GLU A 433 -23.11 -0.77 -17.34
CA GLU A 433 -22.24 0.40 -17.15
C GLU A 433 -20.89 0.22 -17.85
N ALA A 434 -20.31 -0.99 -17.77
CA ALA A 434 -19.02 -1.27 -18.40
C ALA A 434 -19.09 -1.25 -19.94
N THR A 435 -20.20 -1.72 -20.52
CA THR A 435 -20.38 -1.92 -21.99
C THR A 435 -21.28 -0.89 -22.66
N GLN A 436 -21.60 0.21 -21.96
CA GLN A 436 -22.49 1.27 -22.45
C GLN A 436 -23.84 0.70 -22.92
N GLY A 437 -24.52 -0.03 -22.05
CA GLY A 437 -25.80 -0.68 -22.31
C GLY A 437 -25.73 -1.85 -23.30
N GLY A 438 -24.56 -2.46 -23.48
CA GLY A 438 -24.34 -3.56 -24.43
C GLY A 438 -23.95 -3.12 -25.84
N THR A 439 -23.74 -1.83 -26.08
CA THR A 439 -23.29 -1.30 -27.38
C THR A 439 -21.79 -1.53 -27.63
N GLN A 440 -21.01 -1.68 -26.57
CA GLN A 440 -19.56 -1.91 -26.61
C GLN A 440 -19.24 -3.24 -25.93
N MET A 441 -19.46 -4.36 -26.62
CA MET A 441 -19.20 -5.69 -26.06
C MET A 441 -17.69 -6.03 -26.09
N PRO A 442 -17.13 -6.60 -25.00
CA PRO A 442 -15.74 -7.06 -24.97
C PRO A 442 -15.46 -8.09 -26.06
N LEU A 443 -14.36 -7.94 -26.80
CA LEU A 443 -14.04 -8.80 -27.95
C LEU A 443 -13.32 -10.10 -27.55
N ASN A 444 -12.67 -10.13 -26.39
CA ASN A 444 -11.86 -11.26 -25.93
C ASN A 444 -11.85 -11.36 -24.41
N GLN A 445 -11.40 -12.51 -23.90
CA GLN A 445 -11.34 -12.78 -22.47
C GLN A 445 -10.42 -11.80 -21.72
N ALA A 446 -9.30 -11.38 -22.32
CA ALA A 446 -8.38 -10.43 -21.68
C ALA A 446 -9.06 -9.08 -21.33
N THR A 447 -9.98 -8.63 -22.18
CA THR A 447 -10.80 -7.43 -21.94
C THR A 447 -11.83 -7.66 -20.84
N VAL A 448 -12.47 -8.84 -20.81
CA VAL A 448 -13.40 -9.24 -19.74
C VAL A 448 -12.69 -9.25 -18.40
N ASP A 449 -11.50 -9.85 -18.34
CA ASP A 449 -10.69 -9.91 -17.12
C ASP A 449 -10.21 -8.52 -16.70
N ALA A 450 -9.89 -7.65 -17.66
CA ALA A 450 -9.54 -6.26 -17.41
C ALA A 450 -10.68 -5.48 -16.74
N ILE A 451 -11.91 -5.62 -17.26
CA ILE A 451 -13.12 -5.03 -16.69
C ILE A 451 -13.36 -5.57 -15.27
N ILE A 452 -13.22 -6.88 -15.06
CA ILE A 452 -13.37 -7.48 -13.73
C ILE A 452 -12.32 -6.93 -12.75
N ARG A 453 -11.06 -6.78 -13.17
CA ARG A 453 -9.99 -6.23 -12.32
C ARG A 453 -10.29 -4.81 -11.89
N ILE A 454 -10.61 -3.91 -12.82
CA ILE A 454 -10.94 -2.53 -12.45
C ILE A 454 -12.25 -2.44 -11.67
N ALA A 455 -13.24 -3.32 -11.92
CA ALA A 455 -14.47 -3.37 -11.13
C ALA A 455 -14.19 -3.72 -9.66
N LYS A 456 -13.30 -4.69 -9.39
CA LYS A 456 -12.87 -5.02 -8.01
C LYS A 456 -12.23 -3.82 -7.31
N LEU A 457 -11.34 -3.10 -8.00
CA LEU A 457 -10.66 -1.93 -7.44
C LEU A 457 -11.62 -0.75 -7.25
N ALA A 458 -12.46 -0.47 -8.24
CA ALA A 458 -13.45 0.60 -8.20
C ALA A 458 -14.49 0.34 -7.11
N GLN A 459 -14.85 -0.92 -6.84
CA GLN A 459 -15.73 -1.26 -5.73
C GLN A 459 -15.10 -0.87 -4.39
N ARG A 460 -13.83 -1.22 -4.16
CA ARG A 460 -13.11 -0.76 -2.97
C ARG A 460 -13.10 0.77 -2.85
N ALA A 461 -13.02 1.47 -3.99
CA ALA A 461 -13.04 2.94 -3.99
C ALA A 461 -14.40 3.53 -3.66
N ARG A 462 -15.45 2.93 -4.22
CA ARG A 462 -16.84 3.28 -3.93
C ARG A 462 -17.16 3.05 -2.46
N ASP A 463 -16.78 1.91 -1.92
CA ASP A 463 -17.02 1.53 -0.53
C ASP A 463 -16.31 2.49 0.42
N ARG A 464 -15.06 2.85 0.11
CA ARG A 464 -14.27 3.79 0.91
C ARG A 464 -14.78 5.23 0.85
N LEU A 465 -15.27 5.67 -0.30
CA LEU A 465 -15.88 7.00 -0.42
C LEU A 465 -17.28 7.05 0.19
N GLY A 466 -17.91 5.89 0.46
CA GLY A 466 -19.26 5.81 1.03
C GLY A 466 -20.31 6.50 0.16
N ARG A 467 -20.07 6.55 -1.16
CA ARG A 467 -20.90 7.29 -2.12
C ARG A 467 -21.00 6.53 -3.45
N PRO A 468 -22.13 6.65 -4.17
CA PRO A 468 -22.30 5.98 -5.44
C PRO A 468 -21.44 6.61 -6.53
N PHE A 469 -20.78 5.76 -7.32
CA PHE A 469 -20.10 6.20 -8.52
C PHE A 469 -21.10 6.16 -9.67
N LEU A 470 -21.29 7.30 -10.32
CA LEU A 470 -22.07 7.43 -11.54
C LEU A 470 -21.10 7.30 -12.72
N ILE A 471 -21.12 6.13 -13.38
CA ILE A 471 -20.20 5.82 -14.47
C ILE A 471 -20.58 6.63 -15.71
N THR A 472 -19.63 7.41 -16.22
CA THR A 472 -19.80 8.21 -17.44
C THR A 472 -19.22 7.51 -18.66
N SER A 473 -18.10 6.80 -18.50
CA SER A 473 -17.50 5.97 -19.54
C SER A 473 -16.58 4.91 -18.95
N TRP A 474 -16.52 3.73 -19.56
CA TRP A 474 -15.67 2.63 -19.11
C TRP A 474 -14.95 1.95 -20.27
N TYR A 475 -15.57 1.00 -20.96
CA TYR A 475 -14.98 0.35 -22.12
C TYR A 475 -15.50 0.96 -23.42
N HIS A 476 -14.60 1.18 -24.38
CA HIS A 476 -14.96 1.52 -25.76
C HIS A 476 -14.04 0.81 -26.75
N GLN A 477 -14.59 0.33 -27.87
CA GLN A 477 -13.81 -0.30 -28.92
C GLN A 477 -12.93 0.73 -29.66
N PRO A 478 -11.73 0.35 -30.15
CA PRO A 478 -10.86 1.23 -30.92
C PRO A 478 -11.52 1.81 -32.19
N PRO A 479 -11.14 3.02 -32.64
CA PRO A 479 -11.83 3.75 -33.72
C PRO A 479 -11.82 3.11 -35.11
N GLU A 480 -11.05 2.06 -35.36
CA GLU A 480 -11.02 1.38 -36.67
C GLU A 480 -12.40 0.80 -37.08
N LEU A 481 -13.35 0.73 -36.13
CA LEU A 481 -14.75 0.32 -36.35
C LEU A 481 -15.80 1.43 -36.07
N ASN A 482 -15.43 2.59 -35.51
CA ASN A 482 -16.38 3.65 -35.13
C ASN A 482 -15.82 5.06 -35.41
N GLN A 483 -16.29 5.70 -36.48
CA GLN A 483 -15.83 7.00 -36.99
C GLN A 483 -16.24 8.24 -36.16
N ALA A 484 -16.66 8.10 -34.90
CA ALA A 484 -17.33 9.21 -34.22
C ALA A 484 -16.95 9.45 -32.75
N VAL A 485 -15.68 9.27 -32.34
CA VAL A 485 -15.17 9.94 -31.12
C VAL A 485 -13.67 10.24 -31.27
N SER A 486 -13.28 11.51 -31.25
CA SER A 486 -11.87 11.92 -31.18
C SER A 486 -11.31 11.67 -29.77
N GLY A 487 -10.70 10.52 -29.55
CA GLY A 487 -9.98 10.18 -28.32
C GLY A 487 -8.53 9.80 -28.61
N ALA A 488 -7.63 10.07 -27.65
CA ALA A 488 -6.20 9.78 -27.81
C ALA A 488 -5.94 8.29 -28.09
N PRO A 489 -5.03 7.94 -29.02
CA PRO A 489 -4.82 6.56 -29.51
C PRO A 489 -4.28 5.55 -28.47
N ASN A 490 -3.96 5.99 -27.24
CA ASN A 490 -3.43 5.17 -26.14
C ASN A 490 -4.38 5.14 -24.92
N SER A 491 -5.70 5.19 -25.16
CA SER A 491 -6.70 5.24 -24.10
C SER A 491 -6.90 3.88 -23.45
N ARG A 492 -6.68 3.77 -22.13
CA ARG A 492 -6.90 2.52 -21.38
C ARG A 492 -8.36 2.05 -21.36
N HIS A 493 -9.28 2.93 -21.71
CA HIS A 493 -10.67 2.54 -21.95
C HIS A 493 -10.82 1.53 -23.10
N THR A 494 -9.88 1.44 -24.05
CA THR A 494 -9.90 0.38 -25.10
C THR A 494 -9.44 -0.98 -24.59
N ILE A 495 -8.78 -1.02 -23.44
CA ILE A 495 -8.36 -2.25 -22.74
C ILE A 495 -9.47 -2.73 -21.79
N GLY A 496 -10.37 -1.82 -21.37
CA GLY A 496 -11.47 -2.09 -20.45
C GLY A 496 -11.10 -1.92 -18.97
N ASP A 497 -9.90 -1.40 -18.69
CA ASP A 497 -9.39 -1.27 -17.32
C ASP A 497 -9.38 0.16 -16.78
N ALA A 498 -10.11 1.08 -17.42
CA ALA A 498 -10.25 2.48 -17.02
C ALA A 498 -11.71 2.91 -16.92
N ILE A 499 -11.99 3.82 -15.98
CA ILE A 499 -13.33 4.33 -15.67
C ILE A 499 -13.24 5.85 -15.52
N ASN A 500 -14.15 6.57 -16.20
CA ASN A 500 -14.50 7.93 -15.84
C ASN A 500 -15.83 7.92 -15.11
N PHE A 501 -15.90 8.61 -13.98
CA PHE A 501 -17.10 8.67 -13.17
C PHE A 501 -17.25 10.03 -12.50
N VAL A 502 -18.47 10.31 -12.07
CA VAL A 502 -18.78 11.42 -11.16
C VAL A 502 -19.32 10.83 -9.86
N CYS A 503 -19.14 11.55 -8.76
CA CYS A 503 -19.66 11.20 -7.46
C CYS A 503 -20.45 12.39 -6.95
N GLU A 504 -21.71 12.19 -6.60
CA GLU A 504 -22.55 13.28 -6.11
C GLU A 504 -21.94 13.89 -4.85
N ASP A 505 -22.00 15.22 -4.75
CA ASP A 505 -21.45 16.03 -3.66
C ASP A 505 -19.93 15.97 -3.45
N LEU A 506 -19.19 15.28 -4.33
CA LEU A 506 -17.72 15.28 -4.32
C LEU A 506 -17.15 15.84 -5.63
N THR A 507 -16.27 16.81 -5.50
CA THR A 507 -15.44 17.29 -6.61
C THR A 507 -14.38 16.24 -6.96
N SER A 508 -13.89 16.28 -8.20
CA SER A 508 -12.77 15.45 -8.64
C SER A 508 -11.52 15.68 -7.80
N ASN A 509 -11.34 16.88 -7.24
CA ASN A 509 -10.27 17.13 -6.28
C ASN A 509 -10.44 16.31 -5.00
N GLN A 510 -11.63 16.32 -4.39
CA GLN A 510 -11.89 15.54 -3.17
C GLN A 510 -11.72 14.05 -3.44
N ILE A 511 -12.27 13.55 -4.55
CA ILE A 511 -12.11 12.15 -4.98
C ILE A 511 -10.64 11.82 -5.20
N TYR A 512 -9.91 12.66 -5.93
CA TYR A 512 -8.50 12.49 -6.19
C TYR A 512 -7.72 12.39 -4.87
N TRP A 513 -7.94 13.30 -3.92
CA TRP A 513 -7.23 13.28 -2.64
C TRP A 513 -7.61 12.10 -1.74
N SER A 514 -8.86 11.65 -1.78
CA SER A 514 -9.29 10.46 -1.02
C SER A 514 -8.79 9.15 -1.62
N LEU A 515 -8.56 9.10 -2.93
CA LEU A 515 -8.12 7.88 -3.64
C LEU A 515 -6.60 7.82 -3.84
N ASP A 516 -5.93 8.95 -4.04
CA ASP A 516 -4.48 9.03 -4.30
C ASP A 516 -3.61 8.22 -3.33
N PRO A 517 -3.88 8.22 -2.01
CA PRO A 517 -3.05 7.52 -1.02
C PRO A 517 -3.03 6.00 -1.15
N TRP A 518 -4.06 5.37 -1.72
CA TRP A 518 -4.18 3.91 -1.76
C TRP A 518 -4.47 3.35 -3.17
N TRP A 519 -4.93 4.18 -4.12
CA TRP A 519 -5.26 3.73 -5.47
C TRP A 519 -4.00 3.19 -6.20
N PRO A 520 -3.98 1.91 -6.60
CA PRO A 520 -2.77 1.26 -7.09
C PRO A 520 -2.43 1.61 -8.54
N GLY A 521 -3.43 1.98 -9.36
CA GLY A 521 -3.23 2.28 -10.77
C GLY A 521 -3.22 3.77 -11.08
N GLY A 522 -3.70 4.13 -12.27
CA GLY A 522 -3.82 5.50 -12.71
C GLY A 522 -4.96 6.24 -12.02
N LEU A 523 -4.74 7.47 -11.60
CA LEU A 523 -5.75 8.36 -11.03
C LEU A 523 -5.61 9.75 -11.67
N GLY A 524 -6.70 10.32 -12.13
CA GLY A 524 -6.68 11.59 -12.85
C GLY A 524 -7.85 12.49 -12.49
N ARG A 525 -7.60 13.80 -12.60
CA ARG A 525 -8.61 14.84 -12.49
C ARG A 525 -8.53 15.81 -13.66
N TYR A 526 -9.66 16.42 -14.00
CA TYR A 526 -9.79 17.36 -15.12
C TYR A 526 -10.12 18.78 -14.60
N GLN A 527 -9.25 19.75 -14.87
CA GLN A 527 -9.43 21.16 -14.51
C GLN A 527 -10.69 21.76 -15.15
N LYS A 528 -10.99 21.37 -16.40
CA LYS A 528 -12.18 21.84 -17.13
C LYS A 528 -13.48 21.15 -16.71
N PHE A 529 -13.39 19.98 -16.07
CA PHE A 529 -14.55 19.18 -15.64
C PHE A 529 -14.41 18.86 -14.14
N PRO A 530 -14.75 19.80 -13.24
CA PRO A 530 -14.38 19.75 -11.83
C PRO A 530 -15.00 18.59 -11.04
N TYR A 531 -15.98 17.87 -11.60
CA TYR A 531 -16.63 16.71 -10.99
C TYR A 531 -16.24 15.37 -11.64
N LEU A 532 -15.60 15.41 -12.82
CA LEU A 532 -15.23 14.22 -13.57
C LEU A 532 -13.90 13.68 -13.05
N SER A 533 -13.89 12.42 -12.62
CA SER A 533 -12.69 11.73 -12.14
C SER A 533 -12.36 10.56 -13.03
N TYR A 534 -11.07 10.29 -13.18
CA TYR A 534 -10.53 9.18 -13.95
C TYR A 534 -9.80 8.21 -13.03
N ILE A 535 -10.04 6.92 -13.20
CA ILE A 535 -9.27 5.84 -12.57
C ILE A 535 -8.93 4.75 -13.58
N ASP A 536 -7.80 4.07 -13.42
CA ASP A 536 -7.50 2.84 -14.12
C ASP A 536 -6.72 1.83 -13.26
N ALA A 537 -6.71 0.57 -13.70
CA ALA A 537 -6.17 -0.59 -12.98
C ALA A 537 -4.78 -1.01 -13.50
N ARG A 538 -4.01 -0.08 -14.07
CA ARG A 538 -2.63 -0.39 -14.46
C ARG A 538 -1.80 -0.81 -13.24
N GLY A 539 -0.82 -1.69 -13.41
CA GLY A 539 -0.04 -2.24 -12.31
C GLY A 539 0.96 -1.29 -11.64
N TYR A 540 0.87 0.02 -11.88
CA TYR A 540 1.74 1.03 -11.28
C TYR A 540 1.00 2.38 -11.14
N ARG A 541 1.39 3.18 -10.14
CA ARG A 541 0.75 4.47 -9.91
C ARG A 541 1.09 5.47 -11.01
N VAL A 542 0.05 6.09 -11.57
CA VAL A 542 0.19 7.26 -12.45
C VAL A 542 -0.82 8.31 -12.02
N ARG A 543 -0.42 9.58 -12.09
CA ARG A 543 -1.25 10.72 -11.69
C ARG A 543 -1.36 11.72 -12.83
N TRP A 544 -2.59 12.10 -13.20
CA TRP A 544 -2.83 13.16 -14.18
C TRP A 544 -3.52 14.36 -13.56
N LEU A 545 -2.90 15.51 -13.80
CA LEU A 545 -3.46 16.83 -13.58
C LEU A 545 -3.72 17.41 -14.97
N LYS A 546 -4.91 17.17 -15.53
CA LYS A 546 -5.25 17.59 -16.91
C LYS A 546 -6.14 18.81 -16.94
#